data_AF-A0A101MJ01-F1
#
_entry.id   AF-A0A101MJ01-F1
#
_cell.length_a   1.000
_cell.length_b   1.000
_cell.length_c   1.000
_cell.angle_alpha   90.00
_cell.angle_beta   90.00
_cell.angle_gamma   90.00
#
_symmetry.space_group_name_H-M   'P 1'
#
loop_
_entity.id
_entity.type
_entity.pdbx_description
1 polymer ?
#
loop_
_entity_poly.entity_id
_entity_poly.type
_entity_poly.pdbx_seq_one_letter_code
_entity_poly.pdbx_strand_id
1 'polypeptide(L)'
;MSSAPSQPFVGHPARVSPREIDVLAVEAVFTFLATIIVIVRFITRKYSEMKLWWDDWMILVAWFAAIAFLILGVVNRAGGGAGYHIETYTPEQLTTFFKVRNNTHARNFLQQFAAPVER
;
A
#
# COMPACT_ATOMS: atom_id res chain seq x y z
N MET A 1 -14.93 19.08 -33.43
CA MET A 1 -14.65 17.63 -33.36
C MET A 1 -13.27 17.48 -32.74
N SER A 2 -13.21 17.07 -31.47
CA SER A 2 -11.95 16.94 -30.72
C SER A 2 -11.20 15.71 -31.23
N SER A 3 -10.02 15.92 -31.82
CA SER A 3 -9.15 14.84 -32.28
C SER A 3 -8.67 14.03 -31.08
N ALA A 4 -9.12 12.79 -30.99
CA ALA A 4 -8.60 11.83 -30.03
C ALA A 4 -7.06 11.74 -30.19
N PRO A 5 -6.28 11.65 -29.09
CA PRO A 5 -4.83 11.55 -29.16
C PRO A 5 -4.42 10.30 -29.96
N SER A 6 -3.61 10.51 -31.00
CA SER A 6 -3.28 9.55 -32.07
C SER A 6 -2.22 8.51 -31.71
N GLN A 7 -1.95 8.30 -30.42
CA GLN A 7 -1.02 7.28 -29.96
C GLN A 7 -1.56 6.69 -28.65
N PRO A 8 -1.88 5.39 -28.58
CA PRO A 8 -2.16 4.76 -27.30
C PRO A 8 -0.92 4.90 -26.42
N PHE A 9 -1.09 5.38 -25.19
CA PHE A 9 -0.02 5.40 -24.21
C PHE A 9 0.56 3.97 -24.08
N VAL A 10 1.78 3.75 -24.58
CA VAL A 10 2.45 2.43 -24.62
C VAL A 10 3.01 2.08 -23.23
N GLY A 11 2.13 2.10 -22.25
CA GLY A 11 2.34 1.54 -20.92
C GLY A 11 1.63 0.20 -20.86
N HIS A 12 2.33 -0.89 -21.12
CA HIS A 12 1.73 -2.22 -21.04
C HIS A 12 1.59 -2.63 -19.56
N PRO A 13 0.43 -3.13 -19.10
CA PRO A 13 0.18 -3.51 -17.70
C PRO A 13 1.10 -4.61 -17.16
N ALA A 14 1.91 -5.26 -18.01
CA ALA A 14 2.95 -6.18 -17.57
C ALA A 14 4.10 -5.52 -16.80
N ARG A 15 4.23 -4.18 -16.85
CA ARG A 15 5.23 -3.42 -16.08
C ARG A 15 4.57 -2.31 -15.28
N VAL A 16 5.07 -2.05 -14.08
CA VAL A 16 4.65 -0.89 -13.26
C VAL A 16 5.02 0.39 -14.00
N SER A 17 4.10 1.37 -14.03
CA SER A 17 4.37 2.65 -14.70
C SER A 17 5.43 3.44 -13.92
N PRO A 18 6.34 4.18 -14.58
CA PRO A 18 7.37 4.97 -13.89
C PRO A 18 6.76 5.96 -12.88
N ARG A 19 5.63 6.57 -13.24
CA ARG A 19 4.89 7.47 -12.35
C ARG A 19 4.41 6.78 -11.07
N GLU A 20 3.94 5.54 -11.18
CA GLU A 20 3.52 4.79 -9.98
C GLU A 20 4.71 4.40 -9.09
N ILE A 21 5.90 4.21 -9.67
CA ILE A 21 7.13 4.01 -8.90
C ILE A 21 7.48 5.29 -8.13
N ASP A 22 7.37 6.46 -8.76
CA ASP A 22 7.62 7.75 -8.08
C ASP A 22 6.66 7.96 -6.91
N VAL A 23 5.37 7.65 -7.10
CA VAL A 23 4.36 7.75 -6.03
C VAL A 23 4.69 6.79 -4.88
N LEU A 24 5.06 5.55 -5.17
CA LEU A 24 5.48 4.57 -4.15
C LEU A 24 6.75 5.01 -3.41
N ALA A 25 7.72 5.59 -4.13
CA ALA A 25 8.95 6.08 -3.53
C ALA A 25 8.66 7.21 -2.53
N VAL A 26 7.80 8.14 -2.91
CA VAL A 26 7.35 9.24 -2.02
C VAL A 26 6.61 8.68 -0.80
N GLU A 27 5.66 7.76 -1.01
CA GLU A 27 4.91 7.12 0.08
C GLU A 27 5.84 6.38 1.05
N ALA A 28 6.84 5.66 0.54
CA ALA A 28 7.84 4.95 1.35
C ALA A 28 8.69 5.92 2.19
N VAL A 29 9.16 7.03 1.59
CA VAL A 29 9.94 8.05 2.30
C VAL A 29 9.13 8.69 3.43
N PHE A 30 7.89 9.09 3.17
CA PHE A 30 7.04 9.67 4.21
C PHE A 30 6.68 8.67 5.31
N THR A 31 6.45 7.40 4.96
CA THR A 31 6.21 6.33 5.95
C THR A 31 7.44 6.08 6.82
N PHE A 32 8.64 6.13 6.24
CA PHE A 32 9.90 6.03 6.98
C PHE A 32 10.08 7.20 7.96
N LEU A 33 9.87 8.43 7.50
CA LEU A 33 9.92 9.62 8.36
C LEU A 33 8.88 9.55 9.48
N ALA A 34 7.65 9.11 9.18
CA ALA A 34 6.61 8.90 10.17
C ALA A 34 7.03 7.86 11.22
N THR A 35 7.71 6.79 10.81
CA THR A 35 8.26 5.78 11.73
C THR A 35 9.25 6.39 12.72
N ILE A 36 10.19 7.22 12.23
CA ILE A 36 11.14 7.93 13.08
C ILE A 36 10.40 8.84 14.06
N ILE A 37 9.43 9.64 13.58
CA ILE A 37 8.68 10.58 14.41
C ILE A 37 7.91 9.86 15.52
N VAL A 38 7.24 8.75 15.20
CA VAL A 38 6.50 7.95 16.19
C VAL A 38 7.46 7.37 17.24
N ILE A 39 8.59 6.79 16.82
CA ILE A 39 9.59 6.24 17.75
C ILE A 39 10.11 7.34 18.68
N VAL A 40 10.57 8.46 18.10
CA VAL A 40 11.08 9.61 18.87
C VAL A 40 10.02 10.09 19.85
N ARG A 41 8.76 10.17 19.44
CA ARG A 41 7.67 10.60 20.30
C ARG A 41 7.50 9.70 21.52
N PHE A 42 7.45 8.38 21.35
CA PHE A 42 7.35 7.45 22.48
C PHE A 42 8.60 7.49 23.37
N ILE A 43 9.78 7.67 22.78
CA ILE A 43 11.03 7.87 23.53
C ILE A 43 10.94 9.15 24.38
N THR A 44 10.58 10.29 23.79
CA THR A 44 10.43 11.56 24.52
C THR A 44 9.42 11.45 25.65
N ARG A 45 8.24 10.84 25.40
CA ARG A 45 7.23 10.61 26.44
C ARG A 45 7.78 9.77 27.60
N LYS A 46 8.55 8.72 27.29
CA LYS A 46 9.20 7.87 28.29
C LYS A 46 10.26 8.62 29.10
N TYR A 47 11.12 9.42 28.46
CA TYR A 47 12.15 10.20 29.15
C TYR A 47 11.59 11.37 29.97
N SER A 48 10.49 11.96 29.53
CA SER A 48 9.81 13.03 30.27
C SER A 48 8.87 12.51 31.36
N GLU A 49 8.84 11.19 31.62
CA GLU A 49 7.95 10.52 32.57
C GLU A 49 6.46 10.91 32.41
N MET A 50 6.08 11.29 31.19
CA MET A 50 4.72 11.71 30.89
C MET A 50 3.86 10.47 30.71
N LYS A 51 2.66 10.48 31.30
CA LYS A 51 1.65 9.46 31.02
C LYS A 51 1.37 9.43 29.52
N LEU A 52 1.06 8.25 28.98
CA LEU A 52 0.57 8.14 27.61
C LEU A 52 -0.87 8.65 27.56
N TRP A 53 -1.15 9.52 26.59
CA TRP A 53 -2.48 10.08 26.37
C TRP A 53 -3.05 9.60 25.04
N TRP A 54 -4.32 9.92 24.80
CA TRP A 54 -5.03 9.60 23.57
C TRP A 54 -4.27 10.01 22.30
N ASP A 55 -3.55 11.13 22.32
CA ASP A 55 -2.74 11.59 21.18
C ASP A 55 -1.62 10.60 20.80
N ASP A 56 -1.02 9.92 21.78
CA ASP A 56 0.04 8.92 21.54
C ASP A 56 -0.52 7.63 20.92
N TRP A 57 -1.75 7.27 21.26
CA TRP A 57 -2.43 6.14 20.62
C TRP A 57 -2.91 6.48 19.21
N MET A 58 -3.44 7.69 19.01
CA MET A 58 -3.91 8.14 17.70
C MET A 58 -2.77 8.21 16.67
N ILE A 59 -1.61 8.73 17.05
CA ILE A 59 -0.44 8.76 16.14
C ILE A 59 0.08 7.35 15.83
N LEU A 60 0.03 6.42 16.79
CA LEU A 60 0.43 5.03 16.57
C LEU A 60 -0.52 4.33 15.59
N VAL A 61 -1.84 4.54 15.74
CA VAL A 61 -2.86 4.00 14.82
C VAL A 61 -2.71 4.61 13.42
N ALA A 62 -2.50 5.92 13.32
CA ALA A 62 -2.28 6.60 12.05
C ALA A 62 -1.03 6.06 11.32
N TRP A 63 0.06 5.84 12.05
CA TRP A 63 1.27 5.22 11.49
C TRP A 63 1.05 3.78 11.04
N PHE A 64 0.33 2.98 11.83
CA PHE A 64 -0.04 1.62 11.42
C PHE A 64 -0.89 1.63 10.13
N ALA A 65 -1.84 2.55 10.02
CA ALA A 65 -2.61 2.73 8.78
C ALA A 65 -1.70 3.14 7.61
N ALA A 66 -0.73 4.04 7.81
CA ALA A 66 0.22 4.43 6.78
C ALA A 66 1.05 3.24 6.27
N ILE A 67 1.49 2.34 7.16
CA ILE A 67 2.17 1.09 6.76
C ILE A 67 1.25 0.21 5.93
N ALA A 68 -0.01 0.06 6.36
CA ALA A 68 -1.00 -0.73 5.63
C ALA A 68 -1.25 -0.16 4.21
N PHE A 69 -1.34 1.17 4.09
CA PHE A 69 -1.46 1.84 2.79
C PHE A 69 -0.25 1.58 1.90
N LEU A 70 0.97 1.68 2.43
CA LEU A 70 2.19 1.38 1.67
C LEU A 70 2.19 -0.07 1.16
N ILE A 71 1.84 -1.04 2.02
CA ILE A 71 1.76 -2.47 1.64
C ILE A 71 0.72 -2.68 0.54
N LEU A 72 -0.50 -2.14 0.73
CA LEU A 72 -1.55 -2.22 -0.28
C LEU A 72 -1.14 -1.56 -1.59
N GLY A 73 -0.45 -0.43 -1.52
CA GLY A 73 0.10 0.30 -2.65
C GLY A 73 1.07 -0.58 -3.45
N VAL A 74 1.98 -1.28 -2.76
CA VAL A 74 2.92 -2.21 -3.39
C VAL A 74 2.19 -3.40 -4.02
N VAL A 75 1.30 -4.06 -3.28
CA VAL A 75 0.57 -5.24 -3.78
C VAL A 75 -0.29 -4.90 -5.00
N ASN A 76 -0.99 -3.77 -4.98
CA ASN A 76 -1.86 -3.36 -6.06
C ASN A 76 -1.08 -3.04 -7.35
N ARG A 77 0.10 -2.44 -7.23
CA ARG A 77 0.94 -2.07 -8.37
C ARG A 77 1.75 -3.25 -8.90
N ALA A 78 2.38 -4.02 -8.01
CA ALA A 78 3.24 -5.15 -8.39
C ALA A 78 2.44 -6.39 -8.83
N GLY A 79 1.30 -6.67 -8.19
CA GLY A 79 0.47 -7.85 -8.47
C GLY A 79 -0.80 -7.57 -9.28
N GLY A 80 -1.39 -6.38 -9.11
CA GLY A 80 -2.63 -5.99 -9.80
C GLY A 80 -2.41 -5.19 -11.09
N GLY A 81 -1.19 -4.71 -11.34
CA GLY A 81 -0.90 -3.84 -12.47
C GLY A 81 -1.56 -2.46 -12.38
N ALA A 82 -1.93 -2.00 -11.17
CA ALA A 82 -2.56 -0.69 -10.96
C ALA A 82 -1.68 0.47 -11.47
N GLY A 83 -2.31 1.51 -12.02
CA GLY A 83 -1.60 2.72 -12.51
C GLY A 83 -1.83 3.08 -13.98
N TYR A 84 -2.62 2.30 -14.70
CA TYR A 84 -3.00 2.58 -16.09
C TYR A 84 -4.52 2.78 -16.21
N HIS A 85 -4.96 3.36 -17.34
CA HIS A 85 -6.38 3.53 -17.62
C HIS A 85 -7.06 2.18 -17.87
N ILE A 86 -8.32 2.04 -17.46
CA ILE A 86 -9.09 0.78 -17.58
C ILE A 86 -9.12 0.21 -19.01
N GLU A 87 -9.06 1.09 -20.01
CA GLU A 87 -9.04 0.77 -21.44
C GLU A 87 -7.75 0.08 -21.90
N THR A 88 -6.68 0.13 -21.10
CA THR A 88 -5.38 -0.51 -21.43
C THR A 88 -5.26 -1.95 -20.95
N TYR A 89 -6.27 -2.46 -20.25
CA TYR A 89 -6.28 -3.83 -19.72
C TYR A 89 -7.15 -4.74 -20.57
N THR A 90 -6.71 -5.99 -20.75
CA THR A 90 -7.60 -7.03 -21.27
C THR A 90 -8.63 -7.44 -20.22
N PRO A 91 -9.78 -8.01 -20.59
CA PRO A 91 -10.78 -8.49 -19.63
C PRO A 91 -10.20 -9.45 -18.58
N GLU A 92 -9.23 -10.30 -18.97
CA GLU A 92 -8.57 -11.24 -18.07
C GLU A 92 -7.72 -10.51 -17.02
N GLN A 93 -7.00 -9.46 -17.41
CA GLN A 93 -6.18 -8.65 -16.50
C GLN A 93 -7.04 -7.88 -15.50
N LEU A 94 -8.19 -7.37 -15.94
CA LEU A 94 -9.18 -6.76 -15.06
C LEU A 94 -9.69 -7.75 -14.00
N THR A 95 -9.94 -9.01 -14.37
CA THR A 95 -10.35 -10.01 -13.37
C THR A 95 -9.28 -10.26 -12.32
N THR A 96 -8.00 -10.21 -12.68
CA THR A 96 -6.88 -10.35 -11.73
C THR A 96 -6.79 -9.14 -10.81
N PHE A 97 -6.89 -7.92 -11.35
CA PHE A 97 -6.95 -6.69 -10.56
C PHE A 97 -8.11 -6.71 -9.55
N PHE A 98 -9.32 -7.08 -9.98
CA PHE A 98 -10.47 -7.20 -9.09
C PHE A 98 -10.35 -8.35 -8.09
N LYS A 99 -9.72 -9.47 -8.47
CA LYS A 99 -9.44 -10.59 -7.55
C LYS A 99 -8.41 -10.24 -6.50
N VAL A 100 -7.35 -9.49 -6.82
CA VAL A 100 -6.42 -8.98 -5.81
C VAL A 100 -7.17 -8.07 -4.84
N ARG A 101 -8.05 -7.19 -5.33
CA ARG A 101 -8.90 -6.35 -4.47
C ARG A 101 -9.86 -7.18 -3.60
N ASN A 102 -10.43 -8.26 -4.13
CA ASN A 102 -11.48 -9.04 -3.44
C ASN A 102 -10.93 -10.17 -2.55
N ASN A 103 -9.72 -10.69 -2.82
CA ASN A 103 -9.19 -11.91 -2.17
C ASN A 103 -8.02 -11.65 -1.21
N THR A 104 -7.43 -10.45 -1.20
CA THR A 104 -6.27 -10.12 -0.33
C THR A 104 -6.63 -10.07 1.16
N HIS A 105 -7.91 -10.00 1.51
CA HIS A 105 -8.36 -10.04 2.91
C HIS A 105 -8.52 -11.46 3.49
N ALA A 106 -8.65 -12.51 2.66
CA ALA A 106 -8.93 -13.86 3.16
C ALA A 106 -7.69 -14.76 3.24
N ARG A 107 -6.74 -14.63 2.30
CA ARG A 107 -5.67 -15.63 2.15
C ARG A 107 -4.53 -15.47 3.16
N ASN A 108 -4.14 -14.25 3.51
CA ASN A 108 -3.07 -14.02 4.49
C ASN A 108 -3.53 -14.30 5.93
N PHE A 109 -4.80 -14.04 6.25
CA PHE A 109 -5.39 -14.40 7.54
C PHE A 109 -5.41 -15.93 7.71
N LEU A 110 -5.90 -16.68 6.71
CA LEU A 110 -5.97 -18.14 6.79
C LEU A 110 -4.58 -18.82 6.83
N GLN A 111 -3.56 -18.26 6.19
CA GLN A 111 -2.20 -18.81 6.29
C GLN A 111 -1.53 -18.55 7.64
N GLN A 112 -1.90 -17.47 8.35
CA GLN A 112 -1.38 -17.19 9.69
C GLN A 112 -2.06 -18.02 10.79
N PHE A 113 -3.31 -18.46 10.58
CA PHE A 113 -4.06 -19.30 11.53
C PHE A 113 -4.10 -20.80 11.19
N ALA A 114 -3.57 -21.22 10.03
CA ALA A 114 -3.51 -22.62 9.60
C ALA A 114 -2.10 -23.24 9.71
N ALA A 115 -1.17 -22.63 10.46
CA ALA A 115 0.05 -23.34 10.83
C ALA A 115 -0.36 -24.52 11.76
N PRO A 116 -0.05 -25.78 11.39
CA PRO A 116 -0.33 -26.91 12.26
C PRO A 116 0.50 -26.76 13.54
N VAL A 117 -0.17 -26.81 14.69
CA VAL A 117 0.49 -27.02 15.98
C VAL A 117 0.99 -28.47 15.96
N GLU A 118 2.21 -28.67 15.46
CA GLU A 118 2.93 -29.93 15.67
C GLU A 118 3.20 -30.07 17.17
N ARG A 119 2.61 -31.10 17.79
CA ARG A 119 3.02 -31.66 19.08
C ARG A 119 3.75 -32.97 18.82
#